data_AF-A0A1B6C8F8-F1
#
_entry.id   AF-A0A1B6C8F8-F1
#
_cell.length_a   1.000
_cell.length_b   1.000
_cell.length_c   1.000
_cell.angle_alpha   90.00
_cell.angle_beta   90.00
_cell.angle_gamma   90.00
#
_symmetry.space_group_name_H-M   'P 1'
#
loop_
_entity.id
_entity.type
_entity.pdbx_description
1 polymer ?
#
loop_
_entity_poly.entity_id
_entity_poly.type
_entity_poly.pdbx_seq_one_letter_code
_entity_poly.pdbx_strand_id
1 'polypeptide(L)'
;MLLRLPDISQPILRENPQWSPLLGWSITFVNQTQLLDASTTKLIDLVCQEMNFTEKSETYFNPYKKQNHQINRPQFENNKPRHKKDKVPRGPRLSSQQFGDL
;
A
#
# COMPACT_ATOMS: atom_id res chain seq x y z
N MET A 1 -4.02 -14.06 5.95
CA MET A 1 -4.40 -13.05 4.93
C MET A 1 -3.15 -12.43 4.29
N LEU A 2 -2.16 -12.00 5.08
CA LEU A 2 -0.89 -11.44 4.57
C LEU A 2 -0.21 -12.33 3.53
N LEU A 3 0.02 -13.62 3.84
CA LEU A 3 0.63 -14.56 2.89
C LEU A 3 -0.16 -14.74 1.58
N ARG A 4 -1.48 -14.52 1.60
CA ARG A 4 -2.33 -14.70 0.41
C ARG A 4 -2.34 -13.48 -0.50
N LEU A 5 -2.11 -12.29 0.04
CA LEU A 5 -2.25 -11.01 -0.66
C LEU A 5 -1.08 -10.07 -0.29
N PRO A 6 0.18 -10.48 -0.47
CA PRO A 6 1.33 -9.68 -0.08
C PRO A 6 1.35 -8.32 -0.78
N ASP A 7 0.93 -8.27 -2.05
CA ASP A 7 0.88 -7.06 -2.87
C ASP A 7 -0.06 -5.98 -2.32
N ILE A 8 -1.06 -6.36 -1.53
CA ILE A 8 -2.03 -5.43 -0.92
C ILE A 8 -1.61 -5.09 0.50
N SER A 9 -1.16 -6.08 1.28
CA SER A 9 -0.81 -5.85 2.69
C SER A 9 0.46 -5.01 2.87
N GLN A 10 1.45 -5.17 1.99
CA GLN A 10 2.71 -4.43 2.02
C GLN A 10 2.54 -2.90 1.92
N PRO A 11 1.83 -2.35 0.90
CA PRO A 11 1.65 -0.91 0.80
C PRO A 11 0.88 -0.34 2.00
N ILE A 12 -0.16 -1.03 2.50
CA ILE A 12 -0.93 -0.59 3.66
C ILE A 12 -0.03 -0.48 4.91
N LEU A 13 0.87 -1.43 5.11
CA LEU A 13 1.82 -1.39 6.23
C LEU A 13 2.89 -0.30 6.05
N ARG A 14 3.27 0.03 4.81
CA ARG A 14 4.18 1.13 4.51
C ARG A 14 3.54 2.50 4.71
N GLU A 15 2.25 2.64 4.38
CA GLU A 15 1.48 3.87 4.61
C GLU A 15 1.28 4.15 6.11
N ASN A 16 1.30 3.11 6.95
CA ASN A 16 1.11 3.21 8.39
C ASN A 16 2.36 2.75 9.16
N PRO A 17 3.40 3.60 9.29
CA PRO A 17 4.69 3.20 9.84
C PRO A 17 4.62 2.71 11.30
N GLN A 18 3.63 3.15 12.06
CA GLN A 18 3.37 2.68 13.44
C GLN A 18 2.92 1.21 13.53
N TRP A 19 2.35 0.64 12.46
CA TRP A 19 1.82 -0.73 12.47
C TRP A 19 2.92 -1.78 12.28
N SER A 20 3.99 -1.42 11.57
CA SER A 20 5.15 -2.28 11.37
C SER A 20 5.80 -2.75 12.69
N PRO A 21 6.21 -1.84 13.62
CA PRO A 21 6.77 -2.25 14.90
C PRO A 21 5.74 -2.92 15.82
N LEU A 22 4.46 -2.52 15.76
CA LEU A 22 3.38 -3.17 16.52
C LEU A 22 3.21 -4.63 16.11
N LEU A 23 3.22 -4.91 14.80
CA LEU A 23 3.14 -6.26 14.27
C LEU A 23 4.36 -7.09 14.67
N GLY A 24 5.57 -6.52 14.57
CA GLY A 24 6.80 -7.18 15.04
C GLY A 24 6.77 -7.51 16.53
N TRP A 25 6.25 -6.60 17.38
CA TRP A 25 6.08 -6.85 18.80
C TRP A 25 5.05 -7.94 19.07
N SER A 26 3.92 -7.90 18.35
CA SER A 26 2.86 -8.91 18.45
C SER A 26 3.39 -10.31 18.10
N ILE A 27 4.20 -10.42 17.04
CA ILE A 27 4.83 -11.69 16.66
C ILE A 27 5.79 -12.18 17.75
N THR A 28 6.66 -11.30 18.25
CA THR A 28 7.60 -11.63 19.32
C THR A 28 6.88 -12.11 20.57
N PHE A 29 5.82 -11.41 20.97
CA PHE A 29 4.99 -11.77 22.12
C PHE A 29 4.41 -13.18 21.96
N VAL A 30 3.76 -13.46 20.83
CA VAL A 30 3.11 -14.75 20.63
C VAL A 30 4.15 -15.89 20.55
N ASN A 31 5.32 -15.67 19.94
CA ASN A 31 6.42 -16.63 19.92
C ASN A 31 6.96 -16.94 21.33
N GLN A 32 6.97 -15.97 22.23
CA GLN A 32 7.37 -16.17 23.63
C GLN A 32 6.32 -16.94 24.43
N THR A 33 5.03 -16.72 24.16
CA THR A 33 3.95 -17.39 24.89
C THR A 33 3.84 -18.90 24.63
N GLN A 34 4.40 -19.39 23.52
CA GLN A 34 4.33 -20.81 23.11
C GLN A 34 2.88 -21.36 23.05
N LEU A 35 1.89 -20.48 22.86
CA LEU A 35 0.47 -20.84 22.77
C LEU A 35 0.04 -21.25 21.35
N LEU A 36 0.96 -21.19 20.39
CA LEU A 36 0.68 -21.50 19.00
C LEU A 36 1.03 -22.94 18.66
N ASP A 37 0.17 -23.56 17.86
CA ASP A 37 0.49 -24.80 17.19
C ASP A 37 1.70 -24.63 16.26
N ALA A 38 2.47 -25.70 16.10
CA ALA A 38 3.66 -25.72 15.24
C ALA A 38 3.36 -25.32 13.78
N SER A 39 2.16 -25.60 13.28
CA SER A 39 1.70 -25.16 11.95
C SER A 39 1.53 -23.65 11.87
N THR A 40 0.96 -23.03 12.90
CA THR A 40 0.74 -21.59 12.98
C THR A 40 2.06 -20.84 13.15
N THR A 41 2.98 -21.36 13.97
CA THR A 41 4.33 -20.77 14.12
C THR A 41 5.08 -20.73 12.80
N LYS A 42 5.02 -21.82 12.00
CA LYS A 42 5.61 -21.85 10.65
C LYS A 42 4.98 -20.81 9.72
N LEU A 43 3.65 -20.63 9.78
CA LEU A 43 2.97 -19.61 8.98
C LEU A 43 3.38 -18.20 9.37
N ILE A 44 3.54 -17.93 10.67
CA ILE A 44 4.00 -16.62 11.16
C ILE A 44 5.44 -16.37 10.71
N ASP A 45 6.31 -17.36 10.77
CA ASP A 45 7.68 -17.22 10.28
C ASP A 45 7.73 -16.88 8.78
N LEU A 46 6.88 -17.52 7.97
CA LEU A 46 6.73 -17.17 6.56
C LEU A 46 6.21 -15.74 6.35
N VAL A 47 5.34 -15.23 7.24
CA VAL A 47 4.89 -13.82 7.23
C VAL A 47 6.05 -12.89 7.58
N CYS A 48 6.85 -13.20 8.60
CA CYS A 48 8.02 -12.40 8.97
C CYS A 48 8.98 -12.24 7.81
N GLN A 49 9.26 -13.35 7.12
CA GLN A 49 10.11 -13.37 5.94
C GLN A 49 9.47 -12.55 4.80
N GLU A 50 8.17 -12.71 4.52
CA GLU A 50 7.50 -11.94 3.45
C GLU A 50 7.55 -10.43 3.70
N MET A 51 7.41 -10.03 4.97
CA MET A 51 7.42 -8.64 5.42
C MET A 51 8.82 -8.06 5.62
N ASN A 52 9.88 -8.82 5.34
CA ASN A 52 11.28 -8.46 5.60
C ASN A 52 11.55 -8.07 7.07
N PHE A 53 10.81 -8.64 8.03
CA PHE A 53 11.13 -8.50 9.46
C PHE A 53 12.31 -9.39 9.86
N THR A 54 12.44 -10.52 9.18
CA THR A 54 13.54 -11.48 9.32
C THR A 54 14.21 -11.64 7.96
N GLU A 55 15.48 -12.03 7.94
CA GLU A 55 16.16 -12.42 6.71
C GLU A 55 15.40 -13.54 6.00
N LYS A 56 15.21 -13.37 4.68
CA LYS A 56 14.56 -14.37 3.84
C LYS A 56 15.51 -15.55 3.69
N SER A 57 15.05 -16.75 4.07
CA SER A 57 15.80 -17.97 3.77
C SER A 57 15.89 -18.18 2.26
N GLU A 58 17.01 -18.72 1.77
CA GLU A 58 17.16 -19.12 0.36
C GLU A 58 16.11 -20.16 -0.07
N THR A 59 15.55 -20.89 0.89
CA THR A 59 14.50 -21.89 0.69
C THR A 59 13.08 -21.34 0.89
N TYR A 60 12.94 -20.03 1.03
CA TYR A 60 11.64 -19.40 1.25
C TYR A 60 10.67 -19.68 0.10
N PHE A 61 9.55 -20.33 0.43
CA PHE A 61 8.44 -20.57 -0.48
C PHE A 61 7.13 -20.21 0.20
N ASN A 62 6.41 -19.23 -0.35
CA ASN A 62 5.07 -18.88 0.12
C ASN A 62 4.04 -19.82 -0.52
N PRO A 63 3.42 -20.75 0.24
CA PRO A 63 2.49 -21.74 -0.30
C PRO A 63 1.19 -21.14 -0.83
N TYR A 64 0.89 -19.89 -0.47
CA TYR A 64 -0.29 -19.17 -0.93
C TYR A 64 -0.02 -18.24 -2.13
N LYS A 65 1.25 -18.12 -2.53
CA LYS A 65 1.63 -17.42 -3.75
C LYS A 65 1.20 -18.32 -4.90
N LYS A 66 -0.06 -18.17 -5.33
CA LYS A 66 -0.57 -18.83 -6.53
C LYS A 66 0.42 -18.50 -7.63
N GLN A 67 1.06 -19.52 -8.20
CA GLN A 67 1.80 -19.40 -9.46
C GLN A 67 0.88 -18.60 -10.37
N ASN A 68 1.30 -17.39 -10.72
CA ASN A 68 0.51 -16.44 -11.49
C ASN A 68 -0.06 -17.18 -12.70
N HIS A 69 -1.28 -17.72 -12.57
CA HIS A 69 -2.20 -17.70 -13.70
C HIS A 69 -2.28 -16.22 -13.93
N GLN A 70 -1.71 -15.80 -15.05
CA GLN A 70 -1.79 -14.47 -15.59
C GLN A 70 -3.27 -14.11 -15.54
N ILE A 71 -3.71 -13.54 -14.42
CA ILE A 71 -4.90 -12.74 -14.40
C ILE A 71 -4.43 -11.63 -15.32
N ASN A 72 -4.86 -11.74 -16.58
CA ASN A 72 -4.93 -10.63 -17.49
C ASN A 72 -5.60 -9.53 -16.69
N ARG A 73 -4.80 -8.75 -15.95
CA ARG A 73 -5.18 -7.43 -15.53
C ARG A 73 -5.56 -6.82 -16.86
N PRO A 74 -6.83 -6.46 -17.12
CA PRO A 74 -7.07 -5.53 -18.19
C PRO A 74 -6.09 -4.41 -17.89
N GLN A 75 -5.14 -4.17 -18.80
CA GLN A 75 -4.43 -2.93 -18.81
C GLN A 75 -5.56 -1.91 -18.82
N PHE A 76 -5.87 -1.32 -17.67
CA PHE A 76 -6.59 -0.07 -17.65
C PHE A 76 -5.61 0.86 -18.35
N GLU A 77 -5.73 0.91 -19.67
CA GLU A 77 -5.13 1.93 -20.48
C GLU A 77 -5.44 3.23 -19.74
N ASN A 78 -4.39 3.91 -19.29
CA ASN A 78 -4.48 5.26 -18.76
C ASN A 78 -4.82 6.24 -19.90
N ASN A 79 -5.81 5.90 -20.73
CA ASN A 79 -6.50 6.76 -21.67
C ASN A 79 -7.67 7.42 -20.95
N LYS A 80 -7.44 7.98 -19.75
CA LYS A 80 -8.32 9.04 -19.26
C LYS A 80 -7.92 10.30 -20.02
N PRO A 81 -8.77 10.86 -20.91
CA PRO A 81 -8.46 12.15 -21.49
C PRO A 81 -8.30 13.13 -20.34
N ARG A 82 -7.15 13.80 -20.27
CA ARG A 82 -6.97 14.93 -19.34
C ARG A 82 -8.06 15.93 -19.68
N HIS A 83 -9.12 16.00 -18.87
CA HIS A 83 -10.10 17.07 -18.98
C HIS A 83 -9.33 18.38 -18.91
N LYS A 84 -9.29 19.11 -20.03
CA LYS A 84 -8.81 20.48 -20.04
C LYS A 84 -9.74 21.23 -19.09
N LYS A 85 -9.19 21.79 -18.02
CA LYS A 85 -9.94 22.69 -17.15
C LYS A 85 -10.43 23.84 -18.03
N ASP A 86 -11.74 23.94 -18.24
CA ASP A 86 -12.33 25.09 -18.90
C ASP A 86 -11.93 26.34 -18.11
N LYS A 87 -11.29 27.28 -18.80
CA LYS A 87 -10.93 28.56 -18.20
C LYS A 87 -12.24 29.32 -17.98
N VAL A 88 -12.70 29.37 -16.73
CA VAL A 88 -13.81 30.24 -16.32
C VAL A 88 -13.49 31.67 -16.80
N PRO A 89 -14.35 32.31 -17.61
CA PRO A 89 -14.12 33.68 -18.02
C PRO A 89 -14.09 34.56 -16.78
N ARG A 90 -13.02 35.34 -16.62
CA ARG A 90 -12.93 36.30 -15.52
C ARG A 90 -14.06 37.32 -15.69
N GLY A 91 -14.86 37.49 -14.65
CA GLY A 91 -15.98 38.43 -14.63
C GLY A 91 -15.56 39.87 -14.92
N PRO A 92 -16.54 40.77 -15.14
CA PRO A 92 -16.28 42.16 -15.51
C PRO A 92 -15.33 42.82 -14.50
N ARG A 93 -14.27 43.42 -15.02
CA ARG A 93 -13.28 44.16 -14.23
C ARG A 93 -13.66 45.63 -14.26
N LEU A 94 -13.76 46.26 -13.09
CA LEU A 94 -13.85 47.70 -12.99
C LEU A 94 -12.52 48.29 -13.50
N SER A 95 -12.57 49.00 -14.63
CA SER A 95 -11.48 49.87 -15.05
C SER A 95 -11.44 51.04 -14.07
N SER A 96 -10.37 51.17 -13.30
CA SER A 96 -10.10 52.42 -12.57
C SER A 96 -9.69 53.47 -13.59
N GLN A 97 -10.66 54.08 -14.25
CA GLN A 97 -10.44 55.24 -15.08
C GLN A 97 -10.37 56.44 -14.14
N GLN A 98 -9.18 57.02 -14.08
CA GLN A 98 -8.86 58.25 -13.36
C GLN A 98 -9.85 59.33 -13.78
N PHE A 99 -10.54 59.93 -12.82
CA PHE A 99 -11.28 61.17 -12.99
C PHE A 99 -11.02 62.04 -11.76
N GLY A 100 -10.42 63.20 -11.99
CA GLY A 100 -10.24 64.21 -10.97
C GLY A 100 -9.15 65.23 -11.29
N ASP A 101 -9.10 65.77 -12.51
CA ASP A 101 -8.62 67.15 -12.71
C ASP A 101 -9.80 68.07 -12.41
N LEU A 102 -9.69 68.85 -11.33
CA LEU A 102 -10.37 70.12 -11.06
C LEU A 102 -9.50 70.92 -10.08
#